data_AF-A0A480AXU8-F1
#
_entry.id   AF-A0A480AXU8-F1
#
_cell.length_a   1.000
_cell.length_b   1.000
_cell.length_c   1.000
_cell.angle_alpha   90.00
_cell.angle_beta   90.00
_cell.angle_gamma   90.00
#
_symmetry.space_group_name_H-M   'P 1'
#
loop_
_entity.id
_entity.type
_entity.pdbx_description
1 polymer ?
#
loop_
_entity_poly.entity_id
_entity_poly.type
_entity_poly.pdbx_seq_one_letter_code
_entity_poly.pdbx_strand_id
1 'polypeptide(L)'
;MAANDMRDEDETRANAGDPAAPPARMRLPLKTMDDVKAELARLYRDGKAGKRDIADVSKLANVLSILGRLIEGAELADRIAALEEGSKR
;
A
#
# COMPACT_ATOMS: atom_id res chain seq x y z
N MET A 1 -34.81 55.46 28.34
CA MET A 1 -33.63 54.69 28.79
C MET A 1 -33.44 53.60 27.76
N ALA A 2 -32.54 53.82 26.80
CA ALA A 2 -32.27 52.93 25.69
C ALA A 2 -31.10 52.01 26.05
N ALA A 3 -31.22 50.72 25.76
CA ALA A 3 -30.09 49.84 25.45
C ALA A 3 -30.63 48.58 24.77
N ASN A 4 -30.53 48.58 23.45
CA ASN A 4 -30.64 47.44 22.57
C ASN A 4 -29.33 46.64 22.72
N ASP A 5 -29.35 45.53 23.46
CA ASP A 5 -28.21 44.63 23.64
C ASP A 5 -28.41 43.47 22.64
N MET A 6 -27.86 43.61 21.42
CA MET A 6 -26.63 42.91 20.98
C MET A 6 -26.79 41.39 21.16
N ARG A 7 -27.13 40.64 20.09
CA ARG A 7 -26.14 39.95 19.22
C ARG A 7 -24.97 39.42 20.06
N ASP A 8 -24.76 38.12 20.19
CA ASP A 8 -24.15 37.37 19.09
C ASP A 8 -24.51 35.87 19.18
N GLU A 9 -25.12 35.39 18.10
CA GLU A 9 -25.13 33.99 17.73
C GLU A 9 -23.69 33.64 17.35
N ASP A 10 -22.92 33.11 18.31
CA ASP A 10 -21.54 32.69 18.01
C ASP A 10 -21.59 31.32 17.32
N GLU A 11 -21.88 31.40 16.00
CA GLU A 11 -21.65 30.37 15.00
C GLU A 11 -20.32 29.66 15.31
N THR A 12 -20.41 28.42 15.75
CA THR A 12 -19.25 27.54 15.86
C THR A 12 -18.82 27.18 14.44
N ARG A 13 -18.05 28.08 13.80
CA ARG A 13 -17.46 27.85 12.49
C ARG A 13 -16.52 26.66 12.61
N ALA A 14 -16.91 25.55 11.98
CA ALA A 14 -16.05 24.41 11.76
C ALA A 14 -14.78 24.89 11.04
N ASN A 15 -13.65 24.87 11.75
CA ASN A 15 -12.34 25.07 11.14
C ASN A 15 -12.12 23.92 10.14
N ALA A 16 -12.35 24.19 8.85
CA ALA A 16 -11.88 23.36 7.76
C ALA A 16 -10.36 23.49 7.72
N GLY A 17 -9.66 22.58 8.41
CA GLY A 17 -8.20 22.50 8.36
C GLY A 17 -7.72 22.38 6.91
N ASP A 18 -6.59 23.03 6.63
CA ASP A 18 -5.96 23.06 5.31
C ASP A 18 -5.94 21.68 4.63
N PRO A 19 -6.21 21.59 3.31
CA PRO A 19 -6.20 20.31 2.62
C PRO A 19 -4.80 19.70 2.71
N ALA A 20 -4.69 18.61 3.46
CA ALA A 20 -3.47 17.84 3.60
C ALA A 20 -2.93 17.49 2.21
N ALA A 21 -1.65 17.77 1.97
CA ALA A 21 -0.99 17.49 0.70
C ALA A 21 -1.22 16.02 0.29
N PRO A 22 -1.54 15.74 -0.99
CA PRO A 22 -1.83 14.38 -1.43
C PRO A 22 -0.64 13.47 -1.13
N PRO A 23 -0.88 12.24 -0.63
CA PRO A 23 0.18 11.34 -0.23
C PRO A 23 1.11 11.06 -1.42
N ALA A 24 2.42 11.20 -1.19
CA ALA A 24 3.43 10.91 -2.20
C ALA A 24 3.21 9.50 -2.75
N ARG A 25 3.04 9.37 -4.07
CA ARG A 25 2.84 8.08 -4.72
C ARG A 25 4.12 7.26 -4.61
N MET A 26 4.16 6.38 -3.62
CA MET A 26 5.26 5.44 -3.45
C MET A 26 5.17 4.39 -4.55
N ARG A 27 6.04 4.51 -5.57
CA ARG A 27 6.12 3.54 -6.65
C ARG A 27 6.91 2.33 -6.15
N LEU A 28 6.21 1.27 -5.77
CA LEU A 28 6.79 -0.05 -5.64
C LEU A 28 6.48 -0.82 -6.92
N PRO A 29 7.42 -0.94 -7.87
CA PRO A 29 7.23 -1.86 -8.98
C PRO A 29 7.28 -3.27 -8.40
N LEU A 30 6.12 -3.87 -8.13
CA LEU A 30 6.02 -5.27 -7.69
C LEU A 30 5.75 -6.15 -8.93
N LYS A 31 6.70 -6.14 -9.88
CA LYS A 31 6.51 -6.78 -11.18
C LYS A 31 7.11 -8.18 -11.23
N THR A 32 8.20 -8.39 -10.51
CA THR A 32 8.99 -9.63 -10.50
C THR A 32 8.99 -10.27 -9.13
N MET A 33 9.37 -11.55 -9.05
CA MET A 33 9.56 -12.21 -7.77
C MET A 33 10.66 -11.55 -6.92
N ASP A 34 11.70 -11.01 -7.56
CA ASP A 34 12.76 -10.28 -6.87
C ASP A 34 12.26 -8.98 -6.24
N ASP A 35 11.33 -8.27 -6.88
CA ASP A 35 10.69 -7.10 -6.30
C ASP A 35 9.88 -7.47 -5.04
N VAL A 36 9.10 -8.56 -5.11
CA VAL A 36 8.32 -9.07 -3.97
C VAL A 36 9.23 -9.47 -2.82
N LYS A 37 10.33 -10.16 -3.11
CA LYS A 37 11.36 -10.54 -2.14
C LYS A 37 11.99 -9.32 -1.47
N ALA A 38 12.38 -8.32 -2.25
CA ALA A 38 12.97 -7.09 -1.73
C ALA A 38 12.01 -6.37 -0.78
N GLU A 39 10.73 -6.28 -1.15
CA GLU A 39 9.72 -5.63 -0.31
C GLU A 39 9.40 -6.43 0.96
N LEU A 40 9.31 -7.77 0.89
CA LEU A 40 9.18 -8.62 2.07
C LEU A 40 10.34 -8.43 3.04
N ALA A 41 11.58 -8.37 2.53
CA ALA A 41 12.77 -8.15 3.35
C ALA A 41 12.78 -6.74 3.98
N ARG A 42 12.27 -5.72 3.28
CA ARG A 42 12.07 -4.38 3.83
C ARG A 42 11.04 -4.40 4.96
N LEU A 43 9.89 -5.01 4.73
CA LEU A 43 8.80 -5.11 5.69
C LEU A 43 9.20 -5.84 6.98
N TYR A 44 9.96 -6.93 6.86
CA TYR A 44 10.51 -7.65 8.00
C TYR A 44 11.45 -6.77 8.85
N ARG A 45 12.33 -6.00 8.20
CA ARG A 45 13.24 -5.08 8.89
C ARG A 45 12.48 -3.97 9.61
N ASP A 46 11.43 -3.42 8.99
CA ASP A 46 10.59 -2.38 9.61
C ASP A 46 9.85 -2.90 10.84
N GLY A 47 9.28 -4.12 10.77
CA GLY A 47 8.66 -4.76 11.91
C GLY A 47 9.66 -5.05 13.04
N LYS A 48 10.83 -5.61 12.71
CA LYS A 48 11.88 -5.93 13.69
C LYS A 48 12.46 -4.68 14.36
N ALA A 49 12.52 -3.55 13.64
CA ALA A 49 12.96 -2.27 14.17
C ALA A 49 11.88 -1.52 14.96
N GLY A 50 10.66 -2.08 15.08
CA GLY A 50 9.53 -1.42 15.77
C GLY A 50 8.97 -0.20 15.03
N LYS A 51 9.31 -0.01 13.76
CA LYS A 51 8.82 1.12 12.94
C LYS A 51 7.38 0.92 12.48
N ARG A 52 6.89 -0.32 12.52
CA ARG A 52 5.54 -0.73 12.18
C ARG A 52 5.10 -1.84 13.10
N ASP A 53 3.81 -1.85 13.43
CA ASP A 53 3.20 -2.93 14.20
C ASP A 53 3.32 -4.29 13.50
N ILE A 54 3.56 -5.35 14.28
CA ILE A 54 3.79 -6.70 13.76
C ILE A 54 2.52 -7.28 13.10
N ALA A 55 1.32 -6.92 13.57
CA ALA A 55 0.09 -7.36 12.95
C ALA A 55 -0.07 -6.74 11.56
N ASP A 56 0.26 -5.46 11.39
CA ASP A 56 0.20 -4.79 10.09
C ASP A 56 1.27 -5.30 9.12
N VAL A 57 2.47 -5.58 9.62
CA VAL A 57 3.51 -6.30 8.86
C VAL A 57 2.99 -7.64 8.38
N SER A 58 2.34 -8.42 9.24
CA SER A 58 1.84 -9.76 8.87
C SER A 58 0.75 -9.69 7.79
N LYS A 59 -0.17 -8.72 7.87
CA LYS A 59 -1.21 -8.49 6.84
C LYS A 59 -0.59 -8.14 5.49
N LEU A 60 0.38 -7.22 5.48
CA LEU A 60 1.06 -6.79 4.26
C LEU A 60 1.91 -7.93 3.65
N ALA A 61 2.57 -8.72 4.49
CA ALA A 61 3.31 -9.90 4.04
C ALA A 61 2.38 -10.91 3.34
N ASN A 62 1.17 -11.13 3.86
CA ASN A 62 0.19 -12.00 3.21
C ASN A 62 -0.21 -11.49 1.81
N VAL A 63 -0.43 -10.19 1.65
CA VAL A 63 -0.72 -9.59 0.34
C VAL A 63 0.44 -9.80 -0.63
N LEU A 64 1.68 -9.58 -0.18
CA LEU A 64 2.88 -9.83 -0.99
C LEU A 64 3.02 -11.31 -1.38
N SER A 65 2.69 -12.24 -0.48
CA SER A 65 2.69 -13.68 -0.77
C SER A 65 1.62 -14.11 -1.78
N ILE A 66 0.45 -13.46 -1.79
CA ILE A 66 -0.56 -13.67 -2.84
C ILE A 66 -0.01 -13.18 -4.18
N LEU A 67 0.56 -11.97 -4.21
CA LEU A 67 1.12 -11.41 -5.44
C LEU A 67 2.28 -12.24 -5.99
N GLY A 68 3.18 -12.72 -5.12
CA GLY A 68 4.27 -13.61 -5.51
C GLY A 68 3.75 -14.86 -6.21
N ARG A 69 2.73 -15.53 -5.66
CA ARG A 69 2.12 -16.71 -6.29
C ARG A 69 1.52 -16.43 -7.67
N LEU A 70 0.95 -15.24 -7.89
CA LEU A 70 0.42 -14.86 -9.19
C LEU A 70 1.55 -14.64 -10.22
N ILE A 71 2.64 -13.97 -9.82
CA ILE A 71 3.81 -13.77 -10.68
C ILE A 71 4.44 -15.12 -11.03
N GLU A 72 4.68 -15.98 -10.04
CA GLU A 72 5.23 -17.32 -10.24
C GLU A 72 4.33 -18.16 -11.16
N GLY A 73 3.02 -18.11 -10.96
CA GLY A 73 2.06 -18.82 -11.80
C GLY A 73 2.13 -18.39 -13.28
N ALA A 74 2.26 -17.08 -13.53
CA ALA A 74 2.41 -16.55 -14.89
C ALA A 74 3.75 -16.97 -15.53
N GLU A 75 4.87 -16.80 -14.80
CA GLU A 75 6.19 -17.20 -15.29
C GLU A 75 6.29 -18.70 -15.58
N LEU A 76 5.67 -19.54 -14.74
CA LEU A 76 5.61 -20.98 -14.97
C LEU A 76 4.76 -21.32 -16.18
N ALA A 77 3.61 -20.66 -16.37
CA ALA A 77 2.77 -20.86 -17.55
C ALA A 77 3.52 -20.52 -18.85
N ASP A 78 4.23 -19.39 -18.88
CA ASP A 78 5.05 -18.97 -20.02
C ASP A 78 6.16 -19.97 -20.32
N ARG A 79 6.85 -20.47 -19.28
CA ARG A 79 7.90 -21.50 -19.43
C ARG A 79 7.35 -22.82 -19.96
N ILE A 80 6.17 -23.24 -19.49
CA ILE A 80 5.51 -24.46 -19.99
C ILE A 80 5.15 -24.29 -21.46
N ALA A 81 4.52 -23.17 -21.85
CA ALA A 81 4.16 -22.89 -23.23
C ALA A 81 5.38 -22.95 -24.17
N ALA A 82 6.51 -22.35 -23.77
CA ALA A 82 7.75 -22.39 -24.54
C ALA A 82 8.30 -23.82 -24.73
N LEU A 83 8.19 -24.67 -23.69
CA LEU A 83 8.60 -26.08 -23.78
C LEU A 83 7.65 -26.87 -24.69
N GLU A 84 6.34 -26.64 -24.60
CA GLU A 84 5.35 -27.29 -25.45
C GLU A 84 5.50 -26.91 -26.93
N GLU A 85 5.85 -25.66 -27.24
CA GLU A 85 6.18 -25.23 -28.60
C GLU A 85 7.47 -25.87 -29.12
N GLY A 86 8.51 -25.95 -28.28
CA GLY A 86 9.77 -26.58 -28.64
C GLY A 86 9.65 -28.10 -28.89
N SER A 87 8.77 -28.77 -28.16
CA SER A 87 8.50 -30.21 -28.29
C SER A 87 7.67 -30.58 -29.53
N LYS A 88 6.97 -29.61 -30.14
CA LYS A 88 6.16 -29.82 -31.36
C LYS A 88 6.98 -29.80 -32.67
N ARG A 89 8.31 -29.71 -32.60
CA ARG A 89 9.22 -29.76 -33.76
C ARG A 89 9.84 -31.14 -33.94
#